data_AF-A0A348WIB7-F1
#
_entry.id   AF-A0A348WIB7-F1
#
_cell.length_a   1.000
_cell.length_b   1.000
_cell.length_c   1.000
_cell.angle_alpha   90.00
_cell.angle_beta   90.00
_cell.angle_gamma   90.00
#
_symmetry.space_group_name_H-M   'P 1'
#
loop_
_entity.id
_entity.type
_entity.pdbx_description
1 polymer ?
#
loop_
_entity_poly.entity_id
_entity_poly.type
_entity_poly.pdbx_seq_one_letter_code
_entity_poly.pdbx_strand_id
1 'polypeptide(L)' 'MFFASDNAGPAHPQVMQALLDVNQGYANPYGVEPLMDVVRDQVRDLFEAPEAAVYLVATGTAANCLALATLTQPWDTV' A
#
# COMPACT_ATOMS: atom_id res chain seq x y z
N MET A 1 -0.79 11.08 -27.50
CA MET A 1 -1.46 10.85 -26.20
C MET A 1 -1.77 9.36 -26.11
N PHE A 2 -1.51 8.73 -24.96
CA PHE A 2 -1.83 7.30 -24.72
C PHE A 2 -3.11 7.24 -23.87
N PHE A 3 -4.18 6.63 -24.40
CA PHE A 3 -5.51 6.63 -23.79
C PHE A 3 -6.08 5.22 -23.52
N ALA A 4 -5.22 4.21 -23.42
CA ALA A 4 -5.67 2.84 -23.16
C ALA A 4 -6.09 2.65 -21.69
N SER A 5 -5.25 3.09 -20.75
CA SER A 5 -5.50 3.09 -19.30
C SER A 5 -4.52 4.04 -18.63
N ASP A 6 -4.91 4.58 -17.49
CA ASP A 6 -4.06 5.33 -16.56
C ASP A 6 -2.88 4.50 -16.02
N ASN A 7 -2.99 3.17 -15.92
CA ASN A 7 -1.90 2.29 -15.51
C ASN A 7 -0.73 2.22 -16.50
N ALA A 8 -0.89 2.79 -17.71
CA ALA A 8 0.19 2.97 -18.68
C ALA A 8 1.03 4.22 -18.39
N GLY A 9 0.62 5.04 -17.43
CA GLY A 9 1.38 6.19 -16.97
C GLY A 9 2.66 5.78 -16.23
N PRO A 10 3.75 6.57 -16.32
CA PRO A 10 4.94 6.33 -15.53
C PRO A 10 4.68 6.66 -14.05
N ALA A 11 5.54 6.15 -13.16
CA ALA A 11 5.57 6.58 -11.77
C ALA A 11 5.88 8.09 -11.69
N HIS A 12 5.25 8.79 -10.73
CA HIS A 12 5.52 10.20 -10.50
C HIS A 12 7.00 10.41 -10.09
N PRO A 13 7.71 11.45 -10.56
CA PRO A 13 9.14 11.63 -10.28
C PRO A 13 9.50 11.63 -8.80
N GLN A 14 8.64 12.17 -7.93
CA GLN A 14 8.87 12.14 -6.47
C GLN A 14 8.84 10.73 -5.88
N VAL A 15 8.05 9.82 -6.44
CA VAL A 15 8.05 8.41 -6.03
C VAL A 15 9.38 7.76 -6.37
N MET A 16 9.88 8.02 -7.59
CA MET A 16 11.19 7.51 -8.00
C MET A 16 12.32 8.09 -7.17
N GLN A 17 12.27 9.38 -6.84
CA GLN A 17 13.26 10.00 -5.97
C GLN A 17 13.24 9.39 -4.56
N ALA A 18 12.06 9.20 -3.97
CA ALA A 18 11.93 8.57 -2.66
C ALA A 18 12.52 7.15 -2.64
N LEU A 19 12.31 6.37 -3.71
CA LEU A 19 12.93 5.04 -3.86
C LEU A 19 14.47 5.13 -3.90
N LEU A 20 15.04 6.11 -4.59
CA LEU A 20 16.48 6.31 -4.65
C LEU A 20 17.05 6.73 -3.28
N ASP A 21 16.34 7.59 -2.56
CA ASP A 21 16.77 8.11 -1.26
C ASP A 21 16.84 7.00 -0.20
N VAL A 22 15.87 6.07 -0.22
CA VAL A 22 15.82 4.93 0.72
C VAL A 22 16.69 3.74 0.29
N ASN A 23 17.20 3.73 -0.94
CA ASN A 23 18.08 2.69 -1.46
C ASN A 23 19.54 2.88 -0.97
N GLN A 24 19.71 3.15 0.32
CA GLN A 24 20.99 3.38 0.98
C GLN A 24 21.08 2.51 2.23
N GLY A 25 22.15 1.74 2.36
CA GLY A 25 22.38 0.90 3.54
C GLY A 25 21.42 -0.29 3.64
N TYR A 26 21.08 -0.68 4.87
CA TYR A 26 20.25 -1.84 5.17
C TYR A 26 18.99 -1.43 5.92
N ALA A 27 17.89 -2.12 5.63
CA ALA A 27 16.62 -1.98 6.33
C ALA A 27 16.13 -3.35 6.79
N ASN A 28 15.37 -3.38 7.88
CA ASN A 28 14.70 -4.60 8.30
C ASN A 28 13.61 -4.96 7.28
N PRO A 29 13.38 -6.25 7.00
CA PRO A 29 12.38 -6.68 6.01
C PRO A 29 10.97 -6.74 6.62
N TYR A 30 9.97 -6.97 5.76
CA TYR A 30 8.59 -7.34 6.13
C TYR A 30 7.83 -6.28 6.94
N GLY A 31 8.11 -5.00 6.74
CA GLY A 31 7.27 -3.91 7.24
C GLY A 31 7.58 -3.48 8.67
N VAL A 32 8.72 -3.90 9.21
CA VAL A 32 9.25 -3.51 10.53
C VAL A 32 10.34 -2.44 10.43
N GLU A 33 10.57 -1.90 9.24
CA GLU A 33 11.41 -0.73 9.02
C GLU A 33 10.70 0.56 9.48
N PRO A 34 11.44 1.57 9.99
CA PRO A 34 10.84 2.80 10.54
C PRO A 34 9.98 3.58 9.54
N LEU A 35 10.25 3.47 8.23
CA LEU A 35 9.47 4.15 7.20
C LEU A 35 8.01 3.68 7.18
N MET A 36 7.77 2.41 7.51
CA MET A 36 6.42 1.88 7.56
C MET A 36 5.60 2.47 8.70
N ASP A 37 6.21 2.90 9.80
CA ASP A 37 5.50 3.60 10.87
C ASP A 37 5.03 4.97 10.39
N VAL A 38 5.86 5.70 9.64
CA VAL A 38 5.49 6.96 9.00
C VAL A 38 4.30 6.79 8.06
N VAL A 39 4.30 5.73 7.24
CA VAL A 39 3.17 5.44 6.32
C VAL A 39 1.89 5.15 7.10
N ARG A 40 1.97 4.33 8.17
CA ARG A 40 0.81 4.00 9.00
C ARG A 40 0.22 5.26 9.62
N ASP A 41 1.06 6.11 10.20
CA ASP A 41 0.63 7.34 10.86
C ASP A 41 0.00 8.31 9.87
N GLN A 42 0.62 8.54 8.71
CA GLN A 42 0.05 9.41 7.67
C GLN A 42 -1.31 8.93 7.15
N VAL A 43 -1.48 7.62 6.95
CA VAL A 43 -2.76 7.05 6.51
C VAL A 43 -3.81 7.22 7.61
N ARG A 44 -3.47 6.94 8.87
CA ARG A 44 -4.39 7.10 10.01
C ARG A 44 -4.83 8.54 10.20
N ASP A 45 -3.89 9.47 10.11
CA ASP A 45 -4.15 10.91 10.23
C ASP A 45 -5.05 11.40 9.10
N LEU A 46 -4.75 11.01 7.85
CA LEU A 46 -5.54 11.39 6.67
C LEU A 46 -7.00 10.92 6.76
N PHE A 47 -7.22 9.72 7.31
CA PHE A 47 -8.55 9.13 7.43
C PHE A 47 -9.20 9.36 8.81
N GLU A 48 -8.57 10.12 9.71
CA GLU A 48 -9.03 10.37 11.09
C GLU A 48 -9.32 9.06 11.86
N ALA A 49 -8.52 8.03 11.62
CA ALA A 49 -8.75 6.67 12.10
C ALA A 49 -7.52 6.14 12.87
N PRO A 50 -7.28 6.57 14.12
CA PRO A 50 -6.05 6.29 14.86
C PRO A 50 -5.78 4.79 15.07
N GLU A 51 -6.84 3.99 15.20
CA GLU A 51 -6.75 2.54 15.44
C GLU A 51 -6.73 1.71 14.15
N ALA A 52 -6.71 2.35 12.97
CA ALA A 52 -6.73 1.62 11.71
C ALA A 52 -5.49 0.75 11.54
N ALA A 53 -5.71 -0.50 11.14
CA ALA A 53 -4.64 -1.39 10.69
C ALA A 53 -4.31 -1.07 9.22
N VAL A 54 -3.03 -0.84 8.92
CA VAL A 54 -2.56 -0.45 7.59
C VAL A 54 -1.54 -1.47 7.11
N TYR A 55 -1.85 -2.10 5.97
CA TYR A 55 -1.02 -3.13 5.32
C TYR A 55 -0.83 -2.76 3.85
N LEU A 56 0.42 -2.70 3.40
CA LEU A 56 0.74 -2.45 1.99
C LEU A 56 0.79 -3.76 1.21
N VAL A 57 0.19 -3.77 0.02
CA VAL A 57 0.20 -4.90 -0.91
C VAL A 57 0.48 -4.42 -2.32
N ALA A 58 1.00 -5.31 -3.17
CA ALA A 58 1.54 -4.92 -4.48
C ALA A 58 0.48 -4.49 -5.50
N THR A 59 -0.75 -4.99 -5.43
CA THR A 59 -1.80 -4.73 -6.44
C THR A 59 -3.17 -4.53 -5.82
N GLY A 60 -4.04 -3.82 -6.55
CA GLY A 60 -5.44 -3.66 -6.16
C GLY A 60 -6.21 -4.99 -6.11
N THR A 61 -5.89 -5.93 -7.01
CA THR A 61 -6.49 -7.28 -6.98
C THR A 61 -6.15 -8.00 -5.68
N ALA A 62 -4.87 -7.99 -5.26
CA ALA A 62 -4.47 -8.62 -4.01
C ALA A 62 -5.15 -7.96 -2.81
N ALA A 63 -5.22 -6.63 -2.78
CA ALA A 63 -5.90 -5.88 -1.71
C ALA A 63 -7.38 -6.31 -1.59
N ASN A 64 -8.10 -6.31 -2.70
CA ASN A 64 -9.52 -6.67 -2.73
C ASN A 64 -9.75 -8.13 -2.32
N CYS A 65 -8.98 -9.07 -2.86
CA CYS A 65 -9.12 -10.48 -2.52
C CYS A 65 -8.83 -10.74 -1.04
N LEU A 66 -7.78 -10.14 -0.47
CA LEU A 66 -7.44 -10.29 0.94
C LEU A 66 -8.52 -9.69 1.85
N ALA A 67 -9.01 -8.49 1.53
CA ALA A 67 -10.07 -7.86 2.31
C ALA A 67 -11.37 -8.68 2.30
N LEU A 68 -11.78 -9.20 1.15
CA LEU A 68 -12.98 -10.04 1.06
C LEU A 68 -12.81 -11.36 1.83
N ALA A 69 -11.65 -11.99 1.74
CA ALA A 69 -11.38 -13.26 2.43
C ALA A 69 -11.39 -13.15 3.96
N THR A 70 -11.22 -11.95 4.53
CA THR A 70 -11.32 -11.72 5.98
C THR A 70 -12.73 -11.31 6.43
N LEU A 71 -13.61 -10.95 5.49
CA LEU A 71 -14.97 -10.49 5.78
C LEU A 71 -16.03 -11.58 5.59
N THR A 72 -15.73 -12.65 4.85
CA THR A 72 -16.69 -13.73 4.55
C THR A 72 -16.06 -15.10 4.70
N GLN A 73 -16.88 -16.10 5.05
CA GLN A 73 -16.51 -17.50 4.99
C GLN A 73 -16.71 -18.07 3.58
N PRO A 74 -16.01 -19.16 3.20
CA PRO A 74 -16.13 -19.76 1.87
C PRO A 74 -17.54 -20.24 1.48
N TRP A 75 -18.41 -20.49 2.45
CA TRP A 75 -19.78 -20.98 2.25
C TRP A 75 -20.85 -19.90 2.42
N ASP A 76 -20.45 -18.65 2.68
CA ASP A 76 -21.42 -17.57 2.80
C ASP A 76 -22.11 -17.33 1.44
N THR A 77 -23.42 -17.08 1.48
CA THR A 77 -24.26 -16.85 0.30
C THR A 77 -25.07 -15.58 0.50
N VAL A 78 -25.56 -15.00 -0.61
CA VAL A 78 -26.28 -13.72 -0.64
C VAL A 78 -27.77 -13.93 -0.44
#